data_AF-A0A016UKU1-F1
#
_entry.id   AF-A0A016UKU1-F1
#
_cell.length_a   1.000
_cell.length_b   1.000
_cell.length_c   1.000
_cell.angle_alpha   90.00
_cell.angle_beta   90.00
_cell.angle_gamma   90.00
#
_symmetry.space_group_name_H-M   'P 1'
#
loop_
_entity.id
_entity.type
_entity.pdbx_description
1 polymer ?
#
loop_
_entity_poly.entity_id
_entity_poly.type
_entity_poly.pdbx_seq_one_letter_code
_entity_poly.pdbx_strand_id
1 'polypeptide(L)'
;MKAQEAIKHGRAGGQRSNVRSAIIIYASDFRAGDVNDADQLANEIKINGTDIVAVAFDQGGKLHALDGLEKIASPGLFFKSTVDHLSGEIQAALCNMLL
;
A
#
# COMPACT_ATOMS: atom_id res chain seq x y z
N MET A 1 -12.43 -9.95 -6.17
CA MET A 1 -11.26 -10.65 -5.60
C MET A 1 -10.47 -9.65 -4.78
N LYS A 2 -10.22 -9.93 -3.50
CA LYS A 2 -9.44 -9.04 -2.63
C LYS A 2 -7.94 -9.14 -2.99
N ALA A 3 -7.17 -8.09 -2.76
CA ALA A 3 -5.73 -8.07 -3.09
C ALA A 3 -4.95 -9.22 -2.39
N GLN A 4 -5.30 -9.55 -1.14
CA GLN A 4 -4.72 -10.69 -0.42
C GLN A 4 -5.00 -12.04 -1.10
N GLU A 5 -6.20 -12.23 -1.63
CA GLU A 5 -6.56 -13.46 -2.36
C GLU A 5 -5.76 -13.56 -3.66
N ALA A 6 -5.60 -12.45 -4.38
CA ALA A 6 -4.76 -12.39 -5.57
C ALA A 6 -3.29 -12.74 -5.26
N ILE A 7 -2.76 -12.32 -4.11
CA ILE A 7 -1.41 -12.70 -3.67
C ILE A 7 -1.34 -14.19 -3.31
N LYS A 8 -2.36 -14.73 -2.63
CA LYS A 8 -2.40 -16.17 -2.26
C LYS A 8 -2.55 -17.08 -3.47
N HIS A 9 -3.34 -16.69 -4.46
CA HIS A 9 -3.72 -17.53 -5.59
C HIS A 9 -3.02 -17.18 -6.91
N GLY A 10 -2.32 -16.05 -6.99
CA GLY A 10 -1.79 -15.50 -8.25
C GLY A 10 -0.61 -16.26 -8.87
N ARG A 11 -0.14 -17.36 -8.28
CA ARG A 11 0.95 -18.18 -8.85
C ARG A 11 0.63 -19.68 -8.84
N ALA A 12 0.84 -20.32 -10.00
CA ALA A 12 0.82 -21.77 -10.13
C ALA A 12 1.91 -22.40 -9.23
N GLY A 13 1.52 -23.23 -8.26
CA GLY A 13 2.45 -23.97 -7.39
C GLY A 13 2.57 -23.49 -5.94
N GLY A 14 1.85 -22.44 -5.51
CA GLY A 14 1.74 -22.05 -4.09
C GLY A 14 2.50 -20.78 -3.69
N GLN A 15 2.29 -20.35 -2.44
CA GLN A 15 2.92 -19.14 -1.86
C GLN A 15 4.38 -19.37 -1.50
N ARG A 16 5.26 -18.43 -1.88
CA ARG A 16 6.63 -18.35 -1.36
C ARG A 16 6.58 -17.85 0.07
N SER A 17 6.87 -18.72 1.05
CA SER A 17 6.94 -18.35 2.47
C SER A 17 8.25 -17.67 2.87
N ASN A 18 9.25 -17.65 1.98
CA ASN A 18 10.58 -17.09 2.22
C ASN A 18 10.77 -15.68 1.62
N VAL A 19 9.69 -15.01 1.24
CA VAL A 19 9.73 -13.64 0.69
C VAL A 19 8.68 -12.78 1.39
N ARG A 20 8.96 -11.49 1.51
CA ARG A 20 7.96 -10.51 1.95
C ARG A 20 6.99 -10.18 0.80
N SER A 21 5.76 -9.85 1.17
CA SER A 21 4.74 -9.40 0.22
C SER A 21 4.48 -7.91 0.42
N ALA A 22 4.27 -7.19 -0.66
CA ALA A 22 3.88 -5.78 -0.61
C ALA A 22 2.75 -5.52 -1.62
N ILE A 23 1.84 -4.62 -1.25
CA ILE A 23 0.81 -4.06 -2.12
C ILE A 23 1.17 -2.59 -2.37
N ILE A 24 1.22 -2.18 -3.63
CA ILE A 24 1.43 -0.78 -4.01
C ILE A 24 0.11 -0.19 -4.45
N ILE A 25 -0.35 0.85 -3.76
CA ILE A 25 -1.61 1.54 -4.02
C ILE A 25 -1.28 2.91 -4.58
N TYR A 26 -1.77 3.20 -5.80
CA TYR A 26 -1.81 4.54 -6.35
C TYR A 26 -3.23 5.07 -6.23
N ALA A 27 -3.43 6.19 -5.52
CA ALA A 27 -4.75 6.77 -5.34
C ALA A 27 -4.71 8.31 -5.23
N SER A 28 -5.78 8.97 -5.67
CA SER A 28 -5.98 10.42 -5.55
C SER A 28 -6.99 10.83 -4.50
N ASP A 29 -7.74 9.88 -3.95
CA ASP A 29 -8.79 10.12 -2.97
C ASP A 29 -8.82 8.98 -1.95
N PHE A 30 -9.17 9.30 -0.71
CA PHE A 30 -9.43 8.33 0.35
C PHE A 30 -10.74 8.69 1.03
N ARG A 31 -11.64 7.72 1.17
CA ARG A 31 -12.96 7.89 1.76
C ARG A 31 -13.15 6.92 2.91
N ALA A 32 -13.22 7.47 4.12
CA ALA A 32 -13.57 6.70 5.32
C ALA A 32 -15.10 6.48 5.39
N GLY A 33 -15.52 5.38 6.02
CA GLY A 33 -16.93 5.11 6.33
C GLY A 33 -17.76 4.45 5.23
N ASP A 34 -17.13 3.88 4.20
CA ASP A 34 -17.79 3.01 3.23
C ASP A 34 -17.91 1.56 3.78
N VAL A 35 -18.70 0.70 3.14
CA VAL A 35 -19.12 -0.65 3.57
C VAL A 35 -17.95 -1.59 3.93
N ASN A 36 -16.73 -1.26 3.52
CA ASN A 36 -15.51 -1.88 3.99
C ASN A 36 -14.60 -0.79 4.55
N ASP A 37 -14.47 -0.72 5.87
CA ASP A 37 -13.55 0.23 6.52
C ASP A 37 -12.11 -0.05 6.04
N ALA A 38 -11.62 0.85 5.17
CA ALA A 38 -10.32 0.71 4.53
C ALA A 38 -9.19 0.72 5.57
N ASP A 39 -9.38 1.38 6.71
CA ASP A 39 -8.41 1.39 7.81
C ASP A 39 -8.32 0.00 8.45
N GLN A 40 -9.47 -0.63 8.73
CA GLN A 40 -9.51 -1.99 9.27
C GLN A 40 -8.85 -2.99 8.31
N LEU A 41 -9.22 -2.93 7.02
CA LEU A 41 -8.65 -3.84 6.02
C LEU A 41 -7.14 -3.64 5.85
N ALA A 42 -6.66 -2.39 5.84
CA ALA A 42 -5.24 -2.09 5.76
C ALA A 42 -4.48 -2.65 6.97
N ASN A 43 -5.06 -2.54 8.17
CA ASN A 43 -4.47 -3.11 9.38
C ASN A 43 -4.40 -4.64 9.31
N GLU A 44 -5.45 -5.32 8.86
CA GLU A 44 -5.45 -6.78 8.67
C GLU A 44 -4.40 -7.23 7.64
N ILE A 45 -4.24 -6.48 6.54
CA ILE A 45 -3.20 -6.73 5.53
C ILE A 45 -1.79 -6.66 6.14
N LYS A 46 -1.52 -5.60 6.90
CA LYS A 46 -0.23 -5.38 7.58
C LYS A 46 0.05 -6.46 8.63
N ILE A 47 -0.94 -6.82 9.45
CA ILE A 47 -0.84 -7.90 10.45
C ILE A 47 -0.54 -9.25 9.78
N ASN A 48 -1.10 -9.51 8.61
CA ASN A 48 -0.84 -10.72 7.83
C ASN A 48 0.51 -10.74 7.11
N GLY A 49 1.41 -9.80 7.42
CA GLY A 49 2.78 -9.75 6.89
C GLY A 49 2.88 -9.23 5.46
N THR A 50 1.87 -8.48 4.99
CA THR A 50 1.91 -7.78 3.70
C THR A 50 2.03 -6.28 3.93
N ASP A 51 3.10 -5.68 3.45
CA ASP A 51 3.29 -4.24 3.54
C ASP A 51 2.41 -3.47 2.55
N ILE A 52 2.01 -2.25 2.91
CA ILE A 52 1.26 -1.36 2.03
C ILE A 52 2.14 -0.15 1.70
N VAL A 53 2.50 -0.02 0.43
CA VAL A 53 3.10 1.20 -0.13
C VAL A 53 1.96 2.05 -0.69
N ALA A 54 1.78 3.26 -0.17
CA ALA A 54 0.75 4.18 -0.66
C ALA A 54 1.41 5.34 -1.41
N VAL A 55 0.97 5.55 -2.64
CA VAL A 55 1.37 6.67 -3.49
C VAL A 55 0.17 7.56 -3.73
N ALA A 56 0.18 8.72 -3.11
CA ALA A 56 -0.86 9.71 -3.29
C ALA A 56 -0.57 10.59 -4.51
N PHE A 57 -1.50 10.68 -5.46
CA PHE A 57 -1.38 11.59 -6.59
C PHE A 57 -2.45 12.68 -6.56
N ASP A 58 -2.00 13.94 -6.58
CA ASP A 58 -2.91 15.09 -6.53
C ASP A 58 -3.52 15.36 -7.91
N GLN A 59 -4.84 15.16 -8.05
CA GLN A 59 -5.61 15.54 -9.24
C GLN A 59 -6.27 16.92 -9.11
N GLY A 60 -5.68 17.85 -8.36
CA GLY A 60 -6.11 19.25 -8.31
C GLY A 60 -6.87 19.65 -7.05
N GLY A 61 -6.40 19.24 -5.88
CA GLY A 61 -6.64 20.01 -4.65
C GLY A 61 -7.50 19.36 -3.55
N LYS A 62 -7.71 18.04 -3.56
CA LYS A 62 -8.32 17.36 -2.41
C LYS A 62 -7.29 17.11 -1.31
N LEU A 63 -7.02 18.15 -0.52
CA LEU A 63 -6.02 18.14 0.55
C LEU A 63 -6.22 16.98 1.56
N HIS A 64 -7.46 16.58 1.83
CA HIS A 64 -7.80 15.56 2.83
C HIS A 64 -7.65 14.10 2.36
N ALA A 65 -7.47 13.87 1.06
CA ALA A 65 -7.21 12.54 0.53
C ALA A 65 -5.84 12.00 0.97
N LEU A 66 -4.87 12.90 1.18
CA LEU A 66 -3.50 12.59 1.55
C LEU A 66 -3.42 11.95 2.94
N ASP A 67 -4.10 12.54 3.91
CA ASP A 67 -4.08 12.08 5.31
C ASP A 67 -4.68 10.67 5.46
N GLY A 68 -5.67 10.33 4.64
CA GLY A 68 -6.28 9.00 4.63
C GLY A 68 -5.36 7.93 4.05
N LEU A 69 -4.68 8.25 2.94
CA LEU A 69 -3.72 7.33 2.31
C LEU A 69 -2.48 7.10 3.18
N GLU A 70 -2.04 8.11 3.93
CA GLU A 70 -0.93 7.97 4.86
C GLU A 70 -1.25 6.99 6.00
N LYS A 71 -2.49 6.98 6.51
CA LYS A 71 -2.92 6.06 7.59
C LYS A 71 -2.87 4.58 7.19
N ILE A 72 -3.21 4.28 5.93
CA ILE A 72 -3.25 2.90 5.47
C ILE A 72 -1.87 2.35 5.07
N ALA A 73 -0.90 3.23 4.78
CA ALA A 73 0.47 2.83 4.47
C ALA A 73 1.13 2.07 5.65
N SER A 74 2.11 1.22 5.35
CA SER A 74 3.05 0.77 6.38
C SER A 74 3.98 1.95 6.76
N PRO A 75 4.55 1.94 7.98
CA PRO A 75 5.46 2.99 8.42
C PRO A 75 6.59 3.26 7.41
N GLY A 76 6.76 4.53 7.01
CA GLY A 76 7.80 4.94 6.06
C GLY A 76 7.51 4.63 4.59
N LEU A 77 6.33 4.10 4.24
CA LEU A 77 5.97 3.70 2.88
C LEU A 77 4.88 4.56 2.24
N PHE A 78 4.76 5.81 2.68
CA PHE A 78 3.88 6.80 2.06
C PHE A 78 4.69 7.74 1.16
N PHE A 79 4.22 7.93 -0.07
CA PHE A 79 4.85 8.79 -1.05
C PHE A 79 3.83 9.71 -1.71
N LYS A 80 4.26 10.92 -2.07
CA LYS A 80 3.51 11.79 -2.98
C LYS A 80 3.98 11.53 -4.41
N SER A 81 3.09 11.61 -5.39
CA SER A 81 3.43 11.40 -6.80
C SER A 81 4.38 12.47 -7.37
N THR A 82 4.52 13.59 -6.65
CA THR A 82 5.41 14.71 -6.98
C THR A 82 6.83 14.53 -6.45
N VAL A 83 7.12 13.41 -5.77
CA VAL A 83 8.48 13.09 -5.32
C VAL A 83 9.36 12.83 -6.53
N ASP A 84 10.51 13.52 -6.58
CA ASP A 84 11.53 13.28 -7.61
C ASP A 84 12.02 11.84 -7.51
N HIS A 85 12.21 11.19 -8.67
CA HIS A 85 12.67 9.80 -8.75
C HIS A 85 11.84 8.80 -7.92
N LEU A 86 10.52 9.03 -7.82
CA LEU A 86 9.57 8.21 -7.06
C LEU A 86 9.77 6.69 -7.22
N SER A 87 10.03 6.19 -8.43
CA SER A 87 10.27 4.76 -8.65
C SER A 87 11.51 4.25 -7.92
N GLY A 88 12.57 5.06 -7.88
CA GLY A 88 13.80 4.76 -7.14
C GLY A 88 13.57 4.78 -5.63
N GLU A 89 12.80 5.75 -5.14
CA GLU A 89 12.43 5.84 -3.71
C GLU A 89 11.59 4.63 -3.27
N ILE A 90 10.60 4.23 -4.06
CA ILE A 90 9.80 3.03 -3.81
C ILE A 90 10.69 1.78 -3.84
N GLN A 91 11.59 1.66 -4.82
CA GLN A 91 12.53 0.53 -4.89
C GLN A 91 13.46 0.48 -3.67
N ALA A 92 14.04 1.61 -3.27
CA ALA A 92 14.89 1.71 -2.10
C ALA A 92 14.12 1.31 -0.82
N ALA A 93 12.88 1.76 -0.68
CA ALA A 93 12.02 1.39 0.45
C ALA A 93 11.73 -0.11 0.47
N LEU A 94 11.39 -0.72 -0.68
CA LEU A 94 11.17 -2.16 -0.80
C LEU A 94 12.43 -2.99 -0.47
N CYS A 95 13.62 -2.48 -0.82
CA CYS A 95 14.89 -3.12 -0.47
C CYS A 95 15.24 -2.98 1.03
N ASN A 96 14.79 -1.91 1.68
CA ASN A 96 15.11 -1.58 3.07
C ASN A 96 14.04 -2.01 4.08
N MET A 97 12.96 -2.68 3.65
CA MET A 97 11.98 -3.30 4.54
C MET A 97 12.69 -4.28 5.48
N LEU A 98 12.97 -3.84 6.70
CA LEU A 98 13.70 -4.60 7.72
C LEU A 98 13.07 -5.96 7.97
N LEU A 99 13.89 -7.02 7.84
CA LEU A 99 13.62 -8.42 8.18
C LEU A 99 13.09 -8.62 9.59
#